data_AF-A0A2N9N387-F1
#
_entry.id   AF-A0A2N9N387-F1
#
_cell.length_a   1.000
_cell.length_b   1.000
_cell.length_c   1.000
_cell.angle_alpha   90.00
_cell.angle_beta   90.00
_cell.angle_gamma   90.00
#
_symmetry.space_group_name_H-M   'P 1'
#
loop_
_entity.id
_entity.type
_entity.pdbx_description
1 polymer ?
#
loop_
_entity_poly.entity_id
_entity_poly.type
_entity_poly.pdbx_seq_one_letter_code
_entity_poly.pdbx_strand_id
1 'polypeptide(L)'
;MPSRYTSALLLAACVSLAAQPFDTSLYRAMRWRQIGPFRAGRVTAVAGIPGNAAIYYMGTPGGGLRKTTDDGVAWTPISDSVPISSIGAVAVAQSNPNGQHGQRRLQIY
;
A
#
# COMPACT_ATOMS: atom_id res chain seq x y z
N MET A 1 -8.71 -60.51 -23.16
CA MET A 1 -7.85 -59.31 -23.35
C MET A 1 -8.71 -58.08 -23.14
N PRO A 2 -8.61 -57.33 -22.03
CA PRO A 2 -9.43 -56.15 -21.81
C PRO A 2 -9.02 -55.05 -22.80
N SER A 3 -10.03 -54.38 -23.34
CA SER A 3 -9.94 -53.39 -24.41
C SER A 3 -9.13 -52.16 -23.97
N ARG A 4 -8.24 -51.67 -24.84
CA ARG A 4 -7.32 -50.55 -24.62
C ARG A 4 -8.02 -49.20 -24.34
N TYR A 5 -9.34 -49.17 -24.49
CA TYR A 5 -10.18 -47.98 -24.37
C TYR A 5 -10.71 -47.75 -22.95
N THR A 6 -10.76 -48.77 -22.08
CA THR A 6 -11.25 -48.58 -20.69
C THR A 6 -10.31 -47.74 -19.83
N SER A 7 -9.00 -47.84 -20.06
CA SER A 7 -7.99 -47.06 -19.31
C SER A 7 -8.01 -45.57 -19.66
N ALA A 8 -8.31 -45.22 -20.92
CA ALA A 8 -8.40 -43.82 -21.36
C ALA A 8 -9.65 -43.12 -20.82
N LEU A 9 -10.79 -43.83 -20.74
CA LEU A 9 -12.03 -43.33 -20.15
C LEU A 9 -11.92 -43.10 -18.63
N LEU A 10 -11.22 -43.96 -17.90
CA LEU A 10 -10.95 -43.80 -16.47
C LEU A 10 -10.02 -42.60 -16.18
N LEU A 11 -9.03 -42.34 -17.03
CA LEU A 11 -8.14 -41.18 -16.88
C LEU A 11 -8.85 -39.85 -17.14
N ALA A 12 -9.72 -39.78 -18.15
CA ALA A 12 -10.50 -38.58 -18.46
C ALA A 12 -11.47 -38.20 -17.33
N ALA A 13 -12.14 -39.19 -16.72
CA ALA A 13 -13.04 -38.96 -15.60
C ALA A 13 -12.31 -38.44 -14.34
N CYS A 14 -11.06 -38.85 -14.12
CA CYS A 14 -10.24 -38.37 -13.00
C CYS A 14 -9.81 -36.90 -13.16
N VAL A 15 -9.52 -36.46 -14.38
CA VAL A 15 -9.12 -35.06 -14.65
C VAL A 15 -10.29 -34.09 -14.44
N SER A 16 -11.52 -34.49 -14.78
CA SER A 16 -12.72 -33.66 -14.57
C SER A 16 -13.11 -33.48 -13.09
N LEU A 17 -12.65 -34.38 -12.20
CA LEU A 17 -12.92 -34.27 -10.76
C LEU A 17 -12.02 -33.23 -10.07
N ALA A 18 -10.85 -32.93 -10.63
CA ALA A 18 -9.87 -32.00 -10.07
C ALA A 18 -10.13 -30.51 -10.43
N ALA A 19 -11.17 -30.21 -11.21
CA ALA A 19 -11.43 -28.86 -11.74
C ALA A 19 -12.84 -28.32 -11.40
N GLN A 20 -13.36 -28.62 -10.21
CA GLN A 20 -14.64 -28.06 -9.77
C GLN A 20 -14.52 -26.54 -9.59
N PRO A 21 -15.34 -25.72 -10.29
CA PRO A 21 -15.36 -24.28 -10.05
C PRO A 21 -15.89 -24.03 -8.63
N PHE A 22 -15.13 -23.28 -7.83
CA PHE A 22 -15.58 -22.84 -6.51
C PHE A 22 -16.67 -21.78 -6.68
N ASP A 23 -17.75 -21.89 -5.91
CA ASP A 23 -18.78 -20.86 -5.88
C ASP A 23 -18.22 -19.57 -5.27
N THR A 24 -18.11 -18.53 -6.09
CA THR A 24 -17.65 -17.20 -5.66
C THR A 24 -18.54 -16.56 -4.61
N SER A 25 -19.79 -17.04 -4.43
CA SER A 25 -20.69 -16.62 -3.36
C SER A 25 -20.09 -16.87 -1.96
N LEU A 26 -19.28 -17.91 -1.81
CA LEU A 26 -18.59 -18.26 -0.56
C LEU A 26 -17.61 -17.17 -0.10
N TYR A 27 -17.08 -16.38 -1.04
CA TYR A 27 -16.16 -15.29 -0.76
C TYR A 27 -16.84 -14.01 -0.31
N ARG A 28 -18.17 -13.89 -0.47
CA ARG A 28 -18.93 -12.66 -0.13
C ARG A 28 -18.91 -12.34 1.36
N ALA A 29 -18.77 -13.35 2.22
CA ALA A 29 -18.64 -13.17 3.66
C ALA A 29 -17.21 -12.80 4.09
N MET A 30 -16.21 -12.94 3.21
CA MET A 30 -14.84 -12.55 3.52
C MET A 30 -14.72 -11.03 3.46
N ARG A 31 -14.44 -10.45 4.62
CA ARG A 31 -14.16 -9.03 4.76
C ARG A 31 -12.70 -8.81 5.11
N TRP A 32 -12.05 -7.90 4.39
CA TRP A 32 -10.77 -7.38 4.82
C TRP A 32 -10.95 -6.64 6.15
N ARG A 33 -10.08 -6.92 7.11
CA ARG A 33 -10.00 -6.17 8.36
C ARG A 33 -8.55 -5.89 8.69
N GLN A 34 -8.30 -4.75 9.32
CA GLN A 34 -7.00 -4.44 9.87
C GLN A 34 -6.73 -5.33 11.09
N ILE A 35 -5.58 -6.01 11.12
CA ILE A 35 -5.19 -6.95 12.20
C ILE A 35 -4.20 -6.30 13.19
N GLY A 36 -3.45 -5.28 12.75
CA GLY A 36 -2.37 -4.67 13.51
C GLY A 36 -2.66 -3.23 13.98
N PRO A 37 -1.76 -2.65 14.78
CA PRO A 37 -1.92 -1.31 15.31
C PRO A 37 -2.04 -0.29 14.17
N PHE A 38 -2.92 0.70 14.35
CA PHE A 38 -3.19 1.76 13.36
C PHE A 38 -1.95 2.57 12.93
N ARG A 39 -0.86 2.45 13.70
CA ARG A 39 0.40 3.20 13.54
C ARG A 39 1.60 2.27 13.73
N ALA A 40 1.58 1.14 13.02
CA ALA A 40 2.71 0.20 12.96
C ALA A 40 3.58 0.51 11.74
N GLY A 41 4.86 0.15 11.83
CA GLY A 41 5.79 0.23 10.70
C GLY A 41 7.06 0.95 11.05
N ARG A 42 7.96 1.03 10.07
CA ARG A 42 9.25 1.71 10.20
C ARG A 42 9.17 3.07 9.51
N VAL A 43 9.56 4.11 10.23
CA VAL A 43 9.78 5.44 9.67
C VAL A 43 11.28 5.63 9.49
N THR A 44 11.70 6.02 8.29
CA THR A 44 13.12 6.23 7.94
C THR A 44 13.46 7.71 7.75
N ALA A 45 12.47 8.54 7.45
CA ALA A 45 12.65 9.96 7.24
C ALA A 45 11.54 10.76 7.92
N VAL A 46 11.90 11.87 8.55
CA VAL A 46 10.95 12.83 9.13
C VAL A 46 11.43 14.24 8.83
N ALA A 47 10.52 15.13 8.43
CA ALA A 47 10.81 16.56 8.37
C ALA A 47 9.62 17.39 8.83
N GLY A 48 9.89 18.35 9.71
CA GLY A 48 8.89 19.31 10.19
C GLY A 48 8.91 20.62 9.40
N ILE A 49 7.84 21.40 9.55
CA ILE A 49 7.76 22.76 9.05
C ILE A 49 8.18 23.73 10.17
N PRO A 50 9.30 24.48 10.02
CA PRO A 50 9.65 25.51 11.00
C PRO A 50 8.51 26.52 11.16
N GLY A 51 8.13 26.78 12.41
CA GLY A 51 7.02 27.67 12.78
C GLY A 51 5.63 27.02 12.81
N ASN A 52 5.50 25.72 12.48
CA ASN A 52 4.23 25.01 12.59
C ASN A 52 4.45 23.55 13.02
N ALA A 53 4.25 23.26 14.31
CA ALA A 53 4.43 21.93 14.88
C ALA A 53 3.37 20.91 14.39
N ALA A 54 2.20 21.38 13.97
CA ALA A 54 1.11 20.52 13.51
C ALA A 54 1.35 19.94 12.10
N ILE A 55 2.28 20.52 11.34
CA ILE A 55 2.57 20.07 9.97
C ILE A 55 3.96 19.47 9.88
N TYR A 56 3.99 18.17 9.61
CA TYR A 56 5.22 17.45 9.37
C TYR A 56 5.00 16.26 8.42
N TYR A 57 6.11 15.74 7.92
CA TYR A 57 6.18 14.72 6.89
C TYR A 57 6.90 13.49 7.43
N MET A 58 6.45 12.30 7.04
CA MET A 58 7.11 11.04 7.33
C MET A 58 7.30 10.21 6.06
N GLY A 59 8.49 9.67 5.90
CA GLY A 59 8.85 8.71 4.87
C GLY A 59 9.03 7.32 5.46
N THR A 60 8.53 6.32 4.76
CA THR A 60 8.60 4.91 5.19
C THR A 60 9.21 4.02 4.10
N PRO A 61 9.88 2.91 4.46
CA PRO A 61 10.26 1.89 3.51
C PRO A 61 9.04 1.09 3.08
N GLY A 62 8.64 1.23 1.81
CA GLY A 62 7.52 0.50 1.22
C GLY A 62 6.13 1.15 1.39
N GLY A 63 6.01 2.23 2.18
CA GLY A 63 4.75 2.96 2.41
C GLY A 63 4.74 4.41 1.93
N GLY A 64 5.80 4.86 1.25
CA GLY A 64 5.89 6.16 0.61
C GLY A 64 6.01 7.34 1.58
N LEU A 65 5.67 8.53 1.08
CA LEU A 65 5.68 9.80 1.79
C LEU A 65 4.27 10.18 2.24
N ARG A 66 4.15 10.56 3.51
CA ARG A 66 2.89 10.99 4.13
C ARG A 66 3.05 12.31 4.86
N LYS A 67 1.98 13.10 4.95
CA LYS A 67 1.89 14.37 5.69
C LYS A 67 0.77 14.33 6.71
N THR A 68 1.01 14.98 7.83
CA THR A 68 -0.03 15.34 8.80
C THR A 68 -0.19 16.86 8.84
N THR A 69 -1.37 17.31 9.24
CA THR A 69 -1.67 18.72 9.55
C THR A 69 -2.37 18.88 10.90
N ASP A 70 -2.41 17.81 11.69
CA ASP A 70 -3.19 17.66 12.91
C ASP A 70 -2.39 16.94 14.00
N ASP A 71 -1.12 17.34 14.18
CA ASP A 71 -0.20 16.80 15.20
C ASP A 71 -0.03 15.27 15.13
N GLY A 72 -0.12 14.70 13.93
CA GLY A 72 0.05 13.27 13.68
C GLY A 72 -1.19 12.44 13.95
N VAL A 73 -2.36 13.04 14.20
CA VAL A 73 -3.62 12.32 14.37
C VAL A 73 -3.99 11.60 13.06
N ALA A 74 -3.94 12.28 11.93
CA ALA A 74 -4.17 11.71 10.60
C ALA A 74 -2.98 11.93 9.65
N TRP A 75 -2.89 11.05 8.64
CA TRP A 75 -1.80 11.06 7.67
C TRP A 75 -2.35 10.90 6.25
N THR A 76 -2.08 11.90 5.42
CA THR A 76 -2.42 11.93 4.00
C THR A 76 -1.23 11.46 3.16
N PRO A 77 -1.41 10.51 2.23
CA PRO A 77 -0.35 10.12 1.30
C PRO A 77 -0.06 11.24 0.30
N ILE A 78 1.21 11.47 0.00
CA ILE A 78 1.68 12.48 -0.97
C ILE A 78 2.31 11.82 -2.19
N SER A 79 2.92 10.65 -2.03
CA SER A 79 3.65 9.96 -3.09
C SER A 79 2.79 9.02 -3.93
N ASP A 80 1.47 8.97 -3.76
CA ASP A 80 0.62 8.01 -4.49
C ASP A 80 0.63 8.22 -6.01
N SER A 81 0.92 9.45 -6.47
CA SER A 81 1.00 9.78 -7.89
C SER A 81 2.36 9.44 -8.53
N VAL A 82 3.34 8.99 -7.75
CA VAL A 82 4.69 8.69 -8.22
C VAL A 82 5.08 7.25 -7.84
N PRO A 83 5.75 6.50 -8.72
CA PRO A 83 6.06 5.08 -8.50
C PRO A 83 7.25 4.88 -7.54
N ILE A 84 7.23 5.54 -6.39
CA ILE A 84 8.23 5.45 -5.34
C ILE A 84 7.57 5.01 -4.03
N SER A 85 7.94 3.83 -3.56
CA SER A 85 7.40 3.25 -2.32
C SER A 85 8.36 3.40 -1.13
N SER A 86 9.65 3.60 -1.39
CA SER A 86 10.69 3.71 -0.36
C SER A 86 11.23 5.12 -0.29
N ILE A 87 11.20 5.71 0.91
CA ILE A 87 11.73 7.06 1.17
C ILE A 87 12.92 6.95 2.13
N GLY A 88 14.11 7.32 1.65
CA GLY A 88 15.35 7.28 2.42
C GLY A 88 15.60 8.57 3.20
N ALA A 89 15.33 9.72 2.59
CA ALA A 89 15.40 11.01 3.25
C ALA A 89 14.34 11.99 2.71
N VAL A 90 13.95 12.95 3.56
CA VAL A 90 13.05 14.03 3.17
C VAL A 90 13.52 15.35 3.78
N ALA A 91 13.45 16.41 2.99
CA ALA A 91 13.80 17.76 3.41
C ALA A 91 12.70 18.75 2.97
N VAL A 92 12.39 19.69 3.86
CA VAL A 92 11.47 20.80 3.57
C VAL A 92 12.31 22.03 3.26
N ALA A 93 12.14 22.62 2.08
CA ALA A 93 12.81 23.88 1.76
C ALA A 93 12.30 25.00 2.70
N GLN A 94 13.23 25.74 3.31
CA GLN A 94 12.91 26.90 4.15
C GLN A 94 12.47 28.12 3.32
N SER A 95 12.87 28.18 2.05
CA SER A 95 12.52 29.29 1.17
C SER A 95 11.08 29.17 0.71
N ASN A 96 10.31 30.23 0.96
CA ASN A 96 8.97 30.42 0.46
C ASN A 96 9.08 30.77 -1.04
N PRO A 97 8.77 29.87 -1.99
CA PRO A 97 8.82 30.21 -3.40
C PRO A 97 7.47 30.79 -3.77
N ASN A 98 7.32 32.11 -3.56
CA ASN A 98 6.29 32.96 -4.14
C ASN A 98 4.82 32.61 -3.90
N GLY A 99 4.16 33.41 -3.04
CA GLY A 99 2.90 34.09 -3.34
C GLY A 99 1.63 33.27 -3.64
N GLN A 100 1.70 31.94 -3.67
CA GLN A 100 0.56 31.07 -3.89
C GLN A 100 0.40 30.18 -2.66
N HIS A 101 -0.73 30.37 -2.00
CA HIS A 101 -1.21 29.70 -0.81
C HIS A 101 -0.71 28.23 -0.68
N GLY A 102 0.28 28.00 0.19
CA GLY A 102 0.43 26.73 0.92
C GLY A 102 1.41 25.65 0.42
N GLN A 103 2.19 25.85 -0.64
CA GLN A 103 3.06 24.78 -1.17
C GLN A 103 4.55 25.03 -0.86
N ARG A 104 5.03 24.63 0.34
CA ARG A 104 6.48 24.52 0.60
C ARG A 104 7.02 23.33 -0.20
N ARG A 105 8.03 23.56 -1.04
CA ARG A 105 8.61 22.51 -1.91
C ARG A 105 9.27 21.42 -1.04
N LEU A 106 8.82 20.18 -1.23
CA LEU A 106 9.39 18.99 -0.62
C LEU A 106 10.48 18.43 -1.53
N GLN A 107 11.65 18.16 -0.96
CA GLN A 107 12.71 17.45 -1.63
C GLN A 107 12.82 16.05 -1.01
N ILE A 108 12.77 15.04 -1.87
CA ILE A 108 12.87 13.63 -1.53
C ILE A 108 14.21 13.15 -2.08
N TYR A 109 14.97 12.41 -1.28
CA TYR A 109 16.26 11.82 -1.66
C TYR A 109 16.24 10.30 -1.43
#